data_AF-X1V8P6-F1
#
_entry.id   AF-X1V8P6-F1
#
_cell.length_a   1.000
_cell.length_b   1.000
_cell.length_c   1.000
_cell.angle_alpha   90.00
_cell.angle_beta   90.00
_cell.angle_gamma   90.00
#
_symmetry.space_group_name_H-M   'P 1'
#
loop_
_entity.id
_entity.type
_entity.pdbx_description
1 polymer ?
#
loop_
_entity_poly.entity_id
_entity_poly.type
_entity_poly.pdbx_seq_one_letter_code
_entity_poly.pdbx_strand_id
1 'polypeptide(L)'
;VSHLELGKAYSEYRKKYGGTQTTLARIIGLSSTYISRDLSMHHNLSEPLKEMNRNKEIPDNAAYFLSTVPNLERQLEVATAVAGSNLGWTLIDQIVREAKAHPMQPVTEILQRAEKESDNARIEKALSVIPQLERKEEARTTIEAYGVNPKLARKIAKAVAQQPERSVQEIVEEIQEAASPSLVQLYARRFKSYSDLCTMIARQMGMMNVRLADLKSLPAESAEGFLIELRILHDTAGKALGRLGPPSETAEAEPVA
;
A
#
# COMPACT_ATOMS: atom_id res chain seq x y z
N VAL A 1 -19.39 3.26 -22.45
CA VAL A 1 -18.36 3.90 -23.29
C VAL A 1 -17.23 4.33 -22.38
N SER A 2 -16.00 3.90 -22.63
CA SER A 2 -14.82 4.26 -21.87
C SER A 2 -14.30 5.66 -22.25
N HIS A 3 -13.51 6.28 -21.37
CA HIS A 3 -12.87 7.58 -21.65
C HIS A 3 -11.95 7.53 -22.88
N LEU A 4 -11.30 6.39 -23.15
CA LEU A 4 -10.49 6.18 -24.36
C LEU A 4 -11.34 6.14 -25.64
N GLU A 5 -12.51 5.50 -25.57
CA GLU A 5 -13.47 5.46 -26.69
C GLU A 5 -14.05 6.86 -26.97
N LEU A 6 -14.40 7.60 -25.91
CA LEU A 6 -14.84 8.99 -26.03
C LEU A 6 -13.75 9.88 -26.65
N GLY A 7 -12.50 9.75 -26.20
CA GLY A 7 -11.38 10.50 -26.77
C GLY A 7 -11.18 10.23 -28.26
N LYS A 8 -11.30 8.96 -28.68
CA LYS A 8 -11.27 8.59 -30.10
C LYS A 8 -12.43 9.23 -30.87
N ALA A 9 -13.66 9.12 -30.37
CA ALA A 9 -14.85 9.70 -31.00
C ALA A 9 -14.75 11.23 -31.13
N TYR A 10 -14.26 11.93 -30.10
CA TYR A 10 -14.03 13.37 -30.13
C TYR A 10 -12.96 13.75 -31.16
N SER A 11 -11.89 12.95 -31.25
CA SER A 11 -10.83 13.17 -32.25
C SER A 11 -11.37 13.04 -33.67
N GLU A 12 -12.14 11.98 -33.95
CA GLU A 12 -12.77 11.74 -35.25
C GLU A 12 -13.79 12.82 -35.61
N TYR A 13 -14.63 13.24 -34.65
CA TYR A 13 -15.59 14.33 -34.84
C TYR A 13 -14.86 15.62 -35.26
N ARG A 14 -13.80 16.00 -34.52
CA ARG A 14 -13.03 17.22 -34.81
C ARG A 14 -12.30 17.16 -36.14
N LYS A 15 -11.82 15.98 -36.56
CA LYS A 15 -11.22 15.77 -37.89
C LYS A 15 -12.26 15.92 -39.01
N LYS A 16 -13.48 15.39 -38.81
CA LYS A 16 -14.53 15.36 -39.84
C LYS A 16 -15.23 16.71 -40.03
N TYR A 17 -15.54 17.41 -38.94
CA TYR A 17 -16.38 18.62 -38.98
C TYR A 17 -15.59 19.91 -38.72
N GLY A 18 -14.30 19.80 -38.39
CA GLY A 18 -13.52 20.93 -37.90
C GLY A 18 -13.99 21.41 -36.53
N GLY A 19 -13.25 22.34 -35.93
CA GLY A 19 -13.67 23.04 -34.71
C GLY A 19 -12.79 22.82 -33.47
N THR A 20 -13.00 23.72 -32.52
CA THR A 20 -12.27 23.76 -31.25
C THR A 20 -12.89 22.81 -30.22
N GLN A 21 -12.12 22.45 -29.19
CA GLN A 21 -12.66 21.68 -28.05
C GLN A 21 -13.85 22.38 -27.40
N THR A 22 -13.83 23.71 -27.30
CA THR A 22 -14.94 24.52 -26.78
C THR A 22 -16.22 24.36 -27.60
N THR A 23 -16.09 24.29 -28.93
CA THR A 23 -17.24 24.09 -29.82
C THR A 23 -17.85 22.71 -29.59
N LEU A 24 -17.01 21.68 -29.52
CA LEU A 24 -17.45 20.30 -29.24
C LEU A 24 -18.10 20.18 -27.87
N ALA A 25 -17.50 20.79 -26.85
CA ALA A 25 -18.01 20.82 -25.48
C ALA A 25 -19.43 21.42 -25.41
N ARG A 26 -19.65 22.55 -26.10
CA ARG A 26 -20.97 23.18 -26.20
C ARG A 26 -22.02 22.30 -26.88
N ILE A 27 -21.65 21.57 -27.94
CA ILE A 27 -22.56 20.69 -28.68
C ILE A 27 -22.99 19.50 -27.80
N ILE A 28 -22.06 18.92 -27.05
CA ILE A 28 -22.30 17.74 -26.21
C ILE A 28 -22.91 18.12 -24.84
N GLY A 29 -22.82 19.40 -24.45
CA GLY A 29 -23.28 19.86 -23.13
C GLY A 29 -22.31 19.52 -21.99
N LEU A 30 -21.01 19.42 -22.30
CA LEU A 30 -19.95 19.16 -21.33
C LEU A 30 -19.01 20.36 -21.20
N SER A 31 -18.15 20.35 -20.17
CA SER A 31 -17.06 21.33 -20.10
C SER A 31 -15.93 20.97 -21.06
N SER A 32 -15.22 21.97 -21.56
CA SER A 32 -14.03 21.78 -22.39
C SER A 32 -12.94 20.96 -21.69
N THR A 33 -12.87 21.02 -20.35
CA THR A 33 -11.94 20.22 -19.53
C THR A 33 -12.20 18.72 -19.68
N TYR A 34 -13.47 18.28 -19.67
CA TYR A 34 -13.81 16.86 -19.87
C TYR A 34 -13.42 16.39 -21.28
N ILE A 35 -13.70 17.20 -22.31
CA ILE A 35 -13.29 16.90 -23.69
C ILE A 35 -11.77 16.81 -23.81
N SER A 36 -11.03 17.77 -23.20
CA SER A 36 -9.57 17.78 -23.22
C SER A 36 -8.96 16.57 -22.52
N ARG A 37 -9.56 16.13 -21.41
CA ARG A 37 -9.14 14.94 -20.68
C ARG A 37 -9.20 13.69 -21.56
N ASP A 38 -10.36 13.44 -22.16
CA ASP A 38 -10.58 12.24 -22.97
C ASP A 38 -9.68 12.26 -24.23
N LEU A 39 -9.53 13.43 -24.87
CA LEU A 39 -8.60 13.61 -25.98
C LEU A 39 -7.14 13.38 -25.57
N SER A 40 -6.71 13.88 -24.42
CA SER A 40 -5.34 13.69 -23.92
C SER A 40 -5.03 12.21 -23.71
N MET A 41 -5.95 11.46 -23.08
CA MET A 41 -5.81 10.02 -22.90
C MET A 41 -5.73 9.29 -24.24
N HIS A 42 -6.55 9.66 -25.22
CA HIS A 42 -6.51 9.04 -26.54
C HIS A 42 -5.20 9.32 -27.30
N HIS A 43 -4.70 10.56 -27.25
CA HIS A 43 -3.57 11.01 -28.05
C HIS A 43 -2.20 10.72 -27.43
N ASN A 44 -2.08 10.84 -26.12
CA ASN A 44 -0.76 10.91 -25.47
C ASN A 44 -0.43 9.69 -24.63
N LEU A 45 -1.41 8.87 -24.29
CA LEU A 45 -1.17 7.63 -23.55
C LEU A 45 -0.53 6.59 -24.48
N SER A 46 0.49 5.88 -24.02
CA SER A 46 1.10 4.79 -24.79
C SER A 46 0.11 3.63 -25.03
N GLU A 47 0.27 2.87 -26.12
CA GLU A 47 -0.62 1.72 -26.40
C GLU A 47 -0.65 0.68 -25.26
N PRO A 48 0.48 0.30 -24.63
CA PRO A 48 0.44 -0.60 -23.47
C PRO A 48 -0.41 -0.04 -22.31
N LEU A 49 -0.35 1.27 -22.06
CA LEU A 49 -1.16 1.89 -21.00
C LEU A 49 -2.63 2.04 -21.36
N LYS A 50 -2.97 2.21 -22.64
CA LYS A 50 -4.36 2.12 -23.10
C LYS A 50 -4.93 0.74 -22.81
N GLU A 51 -4.14 -0.31 -23.02
CA GLU A 51 -4.55 -1.68 -22.73
C GLU A 51 -4.72 -1.92 -21.22
N MET A 52 -3.76 -1.49 -20.38
CA MET A 52 -3.90 -1.54 -18.92
C MET A 52 -5.16 -0.80 -18.43
N ASN A 53 -5.50 0.35 -19.03
CA ASN A 53 -6.73 1.08 -18.67
C ASN A 53 -8.00 0.36 -19.13
N ARG A 54 -8.02 -0.26 -20.32
CA ARG A 54 -9.14 -1.09 -20.77
C ARG A 54 -9.38 -2.28 -19.85
N ASN A 55 -8.29 -2.93 -19.41
CA ASN A 55 -8.29 -4.05 -18.48
C ASN A 55 -8.56 -3.66 -17.02
N LYS A 56 -8.74 -2.36 -16.74
CA LYS A 56 -8.96 -1.82 -15.39
C LYS A 56 -7.81 -2.07 -14.40
N GLU A 57 -6.61 -2.30 -14.92
CA GLU A 57 -5.37 -2.37 -14.13
C GLU A 57 -4.97 -0.98 -13.61
N ILE A 58 -5.27 0.06 -14.38
CA ILE A 58 -5.16 1.46 -13.95
C ILE A 58 -6.50 2.19 -14.08
N PRO A 59 -6.92 2.98 -13.06
CA PRO A 59 -8.16 3.74 -13.10
C PRO A 59 -8.08 4.91 -14.08
N ASP A 60 -9.23 5.38 -14.58
CA ASP A 60 -9.29 6.43 -15.62
C ASP A 60 -8.67 7.77 -15.18
N ASN A 61 -8.65 8.06 -13.87
CA ASN A 61 -7.96 9.23 -13.34
C ASN A 61 -6.44 9.10 -13.46
N ALA A 62 -5.90 7.90 -13.17
CA ALA A 62 -4.47 7.63 -13.31
C ALA A 62 -4.04 7.71 -14.77
N ALA A 63 -4.81 7.09 -15.67
CA ALA A 63 -4.57 7.13 -17.11
C ALA A 63 -4.54 8.58 -17.66
N TYR A 64 -5.43 9.45 -17.16
CA TYR A 64 -5.40 10.88 -17.51
C TYR A 64 -4.12 11.58 -17.03
N PHE A 65 -3.69 11.39 -15.78
CA PHE A 65 -2.45 12.03 -15.31
C PHE A 65 -1.23 11.53 -16.09
N LEU A 66 -1.15 10.21 -16.32
CA LEU A 66 -0.09 9.58 -17.11
C LEU A 66 -0.02 10.13 -18.53
N SER A 67 -1.16 10.43 -19.17
CA SER A 67 -1.18 11.03 -20.51
C SER A 67 -0.60 12.46 -20.57
N THR A 68 -0.24 13.05 -19.43
CA THR A 68 0.48 14.34 -19.36
C THR A 68 1.99 14.21 -19.23
N VAL A 69 2.52 12.99 -19.11
CA VAL A 69 3.96 12.70 -19.06
C VAL A 69 4.47 12.56 -20.50
N PRO A 70 5.41 13.40 -20.98
CA PRO A 70 5.81 13.38 -22.39
C PRO A 70 6.56 12.11 -22.82
N ASN A 71 7.36 11.52 -21.93
CA ASN A 71 8.17 10.34 -22.23
C ASN A 71 7.35 9.05 -21.99
N LEU A 72 7.24 8.20 -23.01
CA LEU A 72 6.41 6.98 -22.98
C LEU A 72 6.97 5.87 -22.08
N GLU A 73 8.30 5.73 -22.01
CA GLU A 73 8.94 4.77 -21.08
C GLU A 73 8.67 5.20 -19.63
N ARG A 74 8.81 6.49 -19.36
CA ARG A 74 8.51 7.07 -18.06
C ARG A 74 7.04 6.94 -17.69
N GLN A 75 6.12 7.06 -18.65
CA GLN A 75 4.71 6.76 -18.41
C GLN A 75 4.53 5.33 -17.90
N LEU A 76 5.19 4.35 -18.52
CA LEU A 76 5.11 2.94 -18.14
C LEU A 76 5.72 2.66 -16.77
N GLU A 77 6.87 3.27 -16.46
CA GLU A 77 7.48 3.14 -15.13
C GLU A 77 6.54 3.63 -14.03
N VAL A 78 5.95 4.82 -14.20
CA VAL A 78 5.00 5.39 -13.24
C VAL A 78 3.75 4.52 -13.16
N ALA A 79 3.19 4.09 -14.29
CA ALA A 79 2.03 3.22 -14.32
C ALA A 79 2.26 1.89 -13.60
N THR A 80 3.42 1.27 -13.78
CA THR A 80 3.78 0.00 -13.14
C THR A 80 3.92 0.18 -11.63
N ALA A 81 4.49 1.30 -11.18
CA ALA A 81 4.63 1.60 -9.76
C ALA A 81 3.26 1.87 -9.08
N VAL A 82 2.32 2.49 -9.81
CA VAL A 82 0.97 2.77 -9.28
C VAL A 82 -0.05 1.65 -9.56
N ALA A 83 0.29 0.67 -10.40
CA ALA A 83 -0.56 -0.47 -10.69
C ALA A 83 -0.66 -1.37 -9.45
N GLY A 84 -1.89 -1.72 -9.07
CA GLY A 84 -2.14 -2.57 -7.90
C GLY A 84 -2.00 -1.87 -6.53
N SER A 85 -1.50 -0.64 -6.48
CA SER A 85 -1.52 0.16 -5.25
C SER A 85 -2.85 0.92 -5.13
N ASN A 86 -3.47 0.86 -3.95
CA ASN A 86 -4.77 1.52 -3.69
C ASN A 86 -4.57 3.02 -3.40
N LEU A 87 -3.84 3.71 -4.28
CA LEU A 87 -3.50 5.13 -4.13
C LEU A 87 -4.69 6.00 -4.53
N GLY A 88 -4.94 7.03 -3.73
CA GLY A 88 -5.94 8.05 -4.06
C GLY A 88 -5.50 8.90 -5.25
N TRP A 89 -6.46 9.42 -6.01
CA TRP A 89 -6.19 10.23 -7.22
C TRP A 89 -5.26 11.43 -6.96
N THR A 90 -5.33 12.05 -5.78
CA THR A 90 -4.46 13.17 -5.38
C THR A 90 -3.00 12.76 -5.29
N LEU A 91 -2.72 11.55 -4.76
CA LEU A 91 -1.36 11.04 -4.62
C LEU A 91 -0.80 10.62 -5.99
N ILE A 92 -1.64 10.07 -6.88
CA ILE A 92 -1.25 9.77 -8.26
C ILE A 92 -0.88 11.05 -9.03
N ASP A 93 -1.66 12.13 -8.88
CA ASP A 93 -1.33 13.43 -9.47
C ASP A 93 0.02 13.95 -8.95
N GLN A 94 0.28 13.86 -7.64
CA GLN A 94 1.56 14.22 -7.05
C GLN A 94 2.73 13.41 -7.64
N ILE A 95 2.62 12.09 -7.65
CA ILE A 95 3.65 11.19 -8.20
C ILE A 95 3.95 11.54 -9.66
N VAL A 96 2.91 11.78 -10.46
CA VAL A 96 3.07 12.17 -11.88
C VAL A 96 3.76 13.52 -12.03
N ARG A 97 3.41 14.51 -11.21
CA ARG A 97 4.06 15.84 -11.24
C ARG A 97 5.54 15.75 -10.88
N GLU A 98 5.87 14.99 -9.84
CA GLU A 98 7.26 14.77 -9.43
C GLU A 98 8.04 13.99 -10.48
N ALA A 99 7.44 12.94 -11.07
CA ALA A 99 8.07 12.17 -12.15
C ALA A 99 8.38 13.01 -13.39
N LYS A 100 7.59 14.07 -13.65
CA LYS A 100 7.84 15.05 -14.71
C LYS A 100 8.93 16.05 -14.34
N ALA A 101 8.96 16.51 -13.09
CA ALA A 101 9.97 17.44 -12.60
C ALA A 101 11.35 16.77 -12.47
N HIS A 102 11.38 15.48 -12.17
CA HIS A 102 12.58 14.69 -11.93
C HIS A 102 12.62 13.46 -12.87
N PRO A 103 12.86 13.67 -14.18
CA PRO A 103 12.77 12.59 -15.18
C PRO A 103 13.80 11.48 -14.99
N MET A 104 14.95 11.77 -14.36
CA MET A 104 16.04 10.81 -14.13
C MET A 104 15.97 10.11 -12.77
N GLN A 105 15.12 10.58 -11.86
CA GLN A 105 15.03 9.99 -10.53
C GLN A 105 14.25 8.67 -10.59
N PRO A 106 14.63 7.60 -9.85
CA PRO A 106 13.84 6.37 -9.79
C PRO A 106 12.39 6.64 -9.32
N VAL A 107 11.40 6.08 -10.03
CA VAL A 107 9.98 6.24 -9.66
C VAL A 107 9.68 5.71 -8.26
N THR A 108 10.37 4.66 -7.83
CA THR A 108 10.24 4.07 -6.50
C THR A 108 10.55 5.07 -5.39
N GLU A 109 11.60 5.89 -5.56
CA GLU A 109 11.94 6.94 -4.60
C GLU A 109 10.90 8.06 -4.57
N ILE A 110 10.37 8.44 -5.74
CA ILE A 110 9.30 9.42 -5.87
C ILE A 110 8.04 8.93 -5.14
N LEU A 111 7.68 7.66 -5.34
CA LEU A 111 6.53 7.06 -4.68
C LEU A 111 6.69 7.05 -3.16
N GLN A 112 7.84 6.60 -2.65
CA GLN A 112 8.11 6.58 -1.22
C GLN A 112 8.07 7.99 -0.59
N ARG A 113 8.61 8.99 -1.31
CA ARG A 113 8.57 10.38 -0.85
C ARG A 113 7.14 10.91 -0.82
N ALA A 114 6.38 10.73 -1.90
CA ALA A 114 5.00 11.20 -1.99
C ALA A 114 4.10 10.53 -0.94
N GLU A 115 4.29 9.23 -0.68
CA GLU A 115 3.59 8.52 0.40
C GLU A 115 3.94 9.09 1.77
N LYS A 116 5.23 9.30 2.06
CA LYS A 116 5.70 9.90 3.31
C LYS A 116 5.13 11.30 3.52
N GLU A 117 5.12 12.14 2.49
CA GLU A 117 4.55 13.48 2.56
C GLU A 117 3.05 13.47 2.80
N SER A 118 2.31 12.59 2.10
CA SER A 118 0.88 12.38 2.33
C SER A 118 0.60 11.93 3.77
N ASP A 119 1.40 11.02 4.30
CA ASP A 119 1.25 10.51 5.65
C ASP A 119 1.58 11.56 6.70
N ASN A 120 2.65 12.34 6.51
CA ASN A 120 2.99 13.49 7.33
C ASN A 120 1.85 14.54 7.34
N ALA A 121 1.27 14.86 6.19
CA ALA A 121 0.15 15.80 6.11
C ALA A 121 -1.10 15.29 6.87
N ARG A 122 -1.34 13.98 6.86
CA ARG A 122 -2.42 13.35 7.63
C ARG A 122 -2.15 13.36 9.14
N ILE A 123 -0.90 13.14 9.54
CA ILE A 123 -0.45 13.22 10.93
C ILE A 123 -0.60 14.65 11.45
N GLU A 124 -0.11 15.65 10.71
CA GLU A 124 -0.26 17.07 11.08
C GLU A 124 -1.73 17.48 11.24
N LYS A 125 -2.58 17.05 10.31
CA LYS A 125 -4.03 17.25 10.44
C LYS A 125 -4.60 16.59 11.70
N ALA A 126 -4.13 15.38 12.05
CA ALA A 126 -4.55 14.71 13.27
C ALA A 126 -4.11 15.49 14.51
N LEU A 127 -2.86 15.94 14.56
CA LEU A 127 -2.26 16.66 15.68
C LEU A 127 -2.86 18.06 15.89
N SER A 128 -3.49 18.65 14.88
CA SER A 128 -4.19 19.95 15.01
C SER A 128 -5.32 19.97 16.06
N VAL A 129 -5.77 18.82 16.54
CA VAL A 129 -6.79 18.71 17.60
C VAL A 129 -6.22 18.91 19.01
N ILE A 130 -4.90 18.87 19.18
CA ILE A 130 -4.23 19.09 20.47
C ILE A 130 -4.06 20.60 20.66
N PRO A 131 -4.72 21.21 21.66
CA PRO A 131 -4.69 22.66 21.83
C PRO A 131 -3.36 23.18 22.41
N GLN A 132 -2.64 22.38 23.20
CA GLN A 132 -1.36 22.76 23.79
C GLN A 132 -0.21 22.54 22.81
N LEU A 133 0.55 23.60 22.50
CA LEU A 133 1.64 23.55 21.51
C LEU A 133 2.75 22.56 21.90
N GLU A 134 3.19 22.58 23.16
CA GLU A 134 4.27 21.70 23.65
C GLU A 134 3.88 20.23 23.53
N ARG A 135 2.65 19.87 23.95
CA ARG A 135 2.15 18.49 23.82
C ARG A 135 1.96 18.08 22.36
N LYS A 136 1.62 19.03 21.48
CA LYS A 136 1.52 18.77 20.04
C LYS A 136 2.90 18.41 19.46
N GLU A 137 3.94 19.16 19.83
CA GLU A 137 5.33 18.89 19.40
C GLU A 137 5.87 17.58 19.98
N GLU A 138 5.58 17.29 21.25
CA GLU A 138 5.91 16.02 21.88
C GLU A 138 5.24 14.86 21.13
N ALA A 139 3.92 14.93 20.88
CA ALA A 139 3.17 13.91 20.16
C ALA A 139 3.68 13.71 18.74
N ARG A 140 4.09 14.77 18.05
CA ARG A 140 4.72 14.68 16.74
C ARG A 140 6.02 13.88 16.80
N THR A 141 6.91 14.26 17.72
CA THR A 141 8.22 13.64 17.86
C THR A 141 8.10 12.16 18.22
N THR A 142 7.19 11.81 19.13
CA THR A 142 6.97 10.41 19.51
C THR A 142 6.35 9.61 18.37
N ILE A 143 5.36 10.15 17.65
CA ILE A 143 4.75 9.48 16.48
C ILE A 143 5.80 9.20 15.39
N GLU A 144 6.67 10.18 15.10
CA GLU A 144 7.76 10.04 14.13
C GLU A 144 8.79 8.99 14.60
N ALA A 145 9.21 9.03 15.87
CA ALA A 145 10.19 8.09 16.42
C ALA A 145 9.70 6.63 16.42
N TYR A 146 8.41 6.41 16.70
CA TYR A 146 7.81 5.07 16.75
C TYR A 146 7.31 4.57 15.39
N GLY A 147 7.44 5.38 14.32
CA GLY A 147 6.99 5.02 12.97
C GLY A 147 5.48 4.77 12.89
N VAL A 148 4.69 5.55 13.64
CA VAL A 148 3.26 5.28 13.81
C VAL A 148 2.48 5.60 12.54
N ASN A 149 1.65 4.65 12.09
CA ASN A 149 0.77 4.83 10.94
C ASN A 149 -0.22 6.01 11.14
N PRO A 150 -0.53 6.82 10.10
CA PRO A 150 -1.47 7.94 10.21
C PRO A 150 -2.86 7.61 10.77
N LYS A 151 -3.34 6.37 10.60
CA LYS A 151 -4.61 5.93 11.19
C LYS A 151 -4.56 5.91 12.72
N LEU A 152 -3.42 5.51 13.29
CA LEU A 152 -3.19 5.49 14.73
C LEU A 152 -2.86 6.88 15.26
N ALA A 153 -2.17 7.71 14.48
CA ALA A 153 -1.90 9.12 14.82
C ALA A 153 -3.19 9.89 15.19
N ARG A 154 -4.32 9.63 14.53
CA ARG A 154 -5.62 10.22 14.91
C ARG A 154 -6.12 9.78 16.28
N LYS A 155 -5.95 8.51 16.63
CA LYS A 155 -6.34 7.99 17.95
C LYS A 155 -5.46 8.58 19.04
N ILE A 156 -4.15 8.61 18.79
CA ILE A 156 -3.16 9.21 19.68
C ILE A 156 -3.48 10.69 19.90
N ALA A 157 -3.64 11.48 18.85
CA ALA A 157 -3.91 12.91 18.99
C ALA A 157 -5.18 13.20 19.80
N LYS A 158 -6.23 12.39 19.61
CA LYS A 158 -7.46 12.48 20.41
C LYS A 158 -7.22 12.12 21.88
N ALA A 159 -6.49 11.04 22.15
CA ALA A 159 -6.18 10.61 23.51
C ALA A 159 -5.30 11.63 24.24
N VAL A 160 -4.26 12.16 23.57
CA VAL A 160 -3.39 13.22 24.10
C VAL A 160 -4.18 14.48 24.47
N ALA A 161 -5.15 14.87 23.64
CA ALA A 161 -6.02 16.02 23.92
C ALA A 161 -7.00 15.77 25.07
N GLN A 162 -7.44 14.53 25.29
CA GLN A 162 -8.39 14.15 26.34
C GLN A 162 -7.72 13.85 27.69
N GLN A 163 -6.43 13.53 27.70
CA GLN A 163 -5.67 13.11 28.88
C GLN A 163 -4.45 14.03 29.06
N PRO A 164 -4.66 15.32 29.40
CA PRO A 164 -3.59 16.31 29.45
C PRO A 164 -2.55 16.04 30.55
N GLU A 165 -2.90 15.24 31.56
CA GLU A 165 -2.01 14.90 32.68
C GLU A 165 -1.15 13.65 32.41
N ARG A 166 -1.51 12.84 31.41
CA ARG A 166 -0.74 11.62 31.06
C ARG A 166 0.43 11.94 30.15
N SER A 167 1.48 11.13 30.24
CA SER A 167 2.62 11.19 29.32
C SER A 167 2.17 10.87 27.89
N VAL A 168 2.66 11.64 26.93
CA VAL A 168 2.39 11.39 25.51
C VAL A 168 2.97 10.04 25.09
N GLN A 169 4.16 9.69 25.59
CA GLN A 169 4.82 8.42 25.30
C GLN A 169 3.96 7.23 25.76
N GLU A 170 3.44 7.25 26.98
CA GLU A 170 2.57 6.19 27.50
C GLU A 170 1.32 6.01 26.64
N ILE A 171 0.71 7.12 26.20
CA ILE A 171 -0.47 7.09 25.32
C ILE A 171 -0.14 6.46 23.96
N VAL A 172 1.02 6.80 23.39
CA VAL A 172 1.47 6.25 22.10
C VAL A 172 1.72 4.75 22.22
N GLU A 173 2.46 4.31 23.24
CA GLU A 173 2.78 2.91 23.50
C GLU A 173 1.50 2.09 23.71
N GLU A 174 0.59 2.54 24.57
CA GLU A 174 -0.68 1.86 24.85
C GLU A 174 -1.51 1.67 23.56
N ILE A 175 -1.64 2.72 22.74
CA ILE A 175 -2.42 2.67 21.50
C ILE A 175 -1.73 1.79 20.46
N GLN A 176 -0.40 1.79 20.40
CA GLN A 176 0.37 0.97 19.46
C GLN A 176 0.35 -0.51 19.84
N GLU A 177 0.45 -0.84 21.12
CA GLU A 177 0.27 -2.18 21.65
C GLU A 177 -1.15 -2.70 21.38
N ALA A 178 -2.18 -1.90 21.67
CA ALA A 178 -3.56 -2.25 21.39
C ALA A 178 -3.86 -2.40 19.89
N ALA A 179 -3.11 -1.72 19.03
CA ALA A 179 -3.24 -1.78 17.58
C ALA A 179 -2.45 -2.92 16.93
N SER A 180 -1.47 -3.49 17.62
CA SER A 180 -0.65 -4.60 17.16
C SER A 180 -1.36 -5.91 17.55
N PRO A 181 -2.09 -6.58 16.62
CA PRO A 181 -2.71 -7.85 16.99
C PRO A 181 -1.60 -8.84 17.30
N SER A 182 -1.77 -9.65 18.34
CA SER A 182 -0.88 -10.80 18.52
C SER A 182 -0.93 -11.65 17.24
N LEU A 183 0.19 -12.25 16.83
CA LEU A 183 0.23 -13.14 15.66
C LEU A 183 -0.90 -14.19 15.73
N VAL A 184 -1.23 -14.65 16.94
CA VAL A 184 -2.35 -15.54 17.25
C VAL A 184 -3.70 -14.97 16.78
N GLN A 185 -4.00 -13.69 17.04
CA GLN A 185 -5.23 -13.03 16.59
C GLN A 185 -5.25 -12.81 15.06
N LEU A 186 -4.08 -12.57 14.47
CA LEU A 186 -3.91 -12.44 13.01
C LEU A 186 -4.18 -13.78 12.31
N TYR A 187 -3.69 -14.88 12.87
CA TYR A 187 -3.93 -16.24 12.36
C TYR A 187 -5.36 -16.72 12.62
N ALA A 188 -5.94 -16.45 13.79
CA ALA A 188 -7.33 -16.80 14.10
C ALA A 188 -8.35 -16.09 13.20
N ARG A 189 -8.04 -14.89 12.70
CA ARG A 189 -8.87 -14.19 11.72
C ARG A 189 -8.73 -14.75 10.30
N ARG A 190 -7.59 -15.34 9.96
CA ARG A 190 -7.27 -15.84 8.62
C ARG A 190 -7.69 -17.31 8.43
N PHE A 191 -7.72 -18.10 9.50
CA PHE A 191 -8.05 -19.52 9.47
C PHE A 191 -9.33 -19.78 10.23
N LYS A 192 -10.34 -20.33 9.55
CA LYS A 192 -11.69 -20.55 10.10
C LYS A 192 -11.75 -21.75 11.05
N SER A 193 -10.73 -22.60 11.09
CA SER A 193 -10.64 -23.74 11.99
C SER A 193 -9.18 -24.11 12.34
N TYR A 194 -9.01 -24.83 13.46
CA TYR A 194 -7.74 -25.44 13.90
C TYR A 194 -7.13 -26.35 12.82
N SER A 195 -7.96 -27.08 12.10
CA SER A 195 -7.55 -27.95 10.99
C SER A 195 -6.88 -27.17 9.85
N ASP A 196 -7.37 -25.97 9.52
CA ASP A 196 -6.79 -25.16 8.43
C ASP A 196 -5.38 -24.65 8.78
N LEU A 197 -5.19 -24.25 10.05
CA LEU A 197 -3.90 -23.81 10.56
C LEU A 197 -2.91 -24.98 10.60
N CYS A 198 -3.31 -26.13 11.14
CA CYS A 198 -2.50 -27.35 11.17
C CYS A 198 -2.15 -27.84 9.75
N THR A 199 -3.06 -27.73 8.79
CA THR A 199 -2.83 -28.11 7.38
C THR A 199 -1.83 -27.19 6.70
N MET A 200 -1.87 -25.88 6.99
CA MET A 200 -0.89 -24.93 6.47
C MET A 200 0.49 -25.15 7.09
N ILE A 201 0.57 -25.34 8.41
CA ILE A 201 1.83 -25.64 9.11
C ILE A 201 2.39 -26.97 8.61
N ALA A 202 1.54 -28.00 8.43
CA ALA A 202 1.91 -29.27 7.83
C ALA A 202 2.43 -29.13 6.40
N ARG A 203 1.82 -28.27 5.56
CA ARG A 203 2.30 -27.96 4.21
C ARG A 203 3.66 -27.25 4.23
N GLN A 204 3.84 -26.27 5.12
CA GLN A 204 5.11 -25.55 5.24
C GLN A 204 6.22 -26.42 5.84
N MET A 205 5.92 -27.27 6.83
CA MET A 205 6.88 -28.21 7.39
C MET A 205 7.15 -29.42 6.47
N GLY A 206 6.18 -29.80 5.63
CA GLY A 206 6.35 -30.79 4.56
C GLY A 206 7.35 -30.33 3.51
N MET A 207 7.54 -29.02 3.31
CA MET A 207 8.62 -28.46 2.50
C MET A 207 10.00 -28.53 3.19
N MET A 208 10.04 -28.79 4.50
CA MET A 208 11.27 -28.86 5.31
C MET A 208 11.63 -30.27 5.76
N ASN A 209 11.01 -31.31 5.17
CA ASN A 209 11.29 -32.73 5.44
C ASN A 209 11.10 -33.17 6.92
N VAL A 210 10.25 -32.46 7.68
CA VAL A 210 9.89 -32.86 9.06
C VAL A 210 8.62 -33.70 9.02
N ARG A 211 8.67 -34.94 9.50
CA ARG A 211 7.50 -35.85 9.51
C ARG A 211 6.54 -35.43 10.62
N LEU A 212 5.26 -35.22 10.27
CA LEU A 212 4.20 -34.91 11.24
C LEU A 212 4.08 -35.91 12.40
N ALA A 213 4.52 -37.16 12.19
CA ALA A 213 4.48 -38.22 13.19
C ALA A 213 5.40 -37.95 14.41
N ASP A 214 6.37 -37.05 14.29
CA ASP A 214 7.30 -36.71 15.38
C ASP A 214 6.75 -35.64 16.33
N LEU A 215 5.66 -34.96 15.95
CA LEU A 215 4.88 -34.10 16.84
C LEU A 215 3.88 -34.98 17.58
N LYS A 216 4.24 -35.45 18.77
CA LYS A 216 3.31 -36.16 19.66
C LYS A 216 2.09 -35.28 19.91
N SER A 217 0.95 -35.66 19.32
CA SER A 217 -0.35 -35.08 19.63
C SER A 217 -0.71 -35.42 21.07
N LEU A 218 -0.86 -34.42 21.92
CA LEU A 218 -1.70 -34.54 23.10
C LEU A 218 -2.93 -33.66 22.88
N PRO A 219 -4.14 -34.16 23.13
CA PRO A 219 -5.34 -33.34 23.04
C PRO A 219 -5.35 -32.39 24.23
N ALA A 220 -5.07 -31.11 24.02
CA ALA A 220 -5.32 -30.10 25.03
C ALA A 220 -6.84 -29.91 25.18
N GLU A 221 -7.40 -30.32 26.33
CA GLU A 221 -8.84 -30.22 26.64
C GLU A 221 -9.30 -28.77 26.94
N SER A 222 -8.41 -27.77 26.86
CA SER A 222 -8.75 -26.36 27.10
C SER A 222 -7.88 -25.38 26.28
N ALA A 223 -8.40 -24.17 26.07
CA ALA A 223 -7.72 -23.10 25.36
C ALA A 223 -6.42 -22.64 26.04
N GLU A 224 -6.33 -22.75 27.37
CA GLU A 224 -5.09 -22.46 28.11
C GLU A 224 -4.03 -23.56 27.92
N GLY A 225 -4.44 -24.84 27.91
CA GLY A 225 -3.54 -25.95 27.55
C GLY A 225 -2.96 -25.79 26.13
N PHE A 226 -3.81 -25.34 25.21
CA PHE A 226 -3.42 -25.06 23.82
C PHE A 226 -2.39 -23.92 23.68
N LEU A 227 -2.50 -22.87 24.48
CA LEU A 227 -1.54 -21.76 24.48
C LEU A 227 -0.18 -22.18 25.04
N ILE A 228 -0.16 -23.06 26.04
CA ILE A 228 1.06 -23.62 26.61
C ILE A 228 1.77 -24.50 25.58
N GLU A 229 1.03 -25.34 24.86
CA GLU A 229 1.59 -26.22 23.82
C GLU A 229 2.14 -25.42 22.62
N LEU A 230 1.42 -24.41 22.14
CA LEU A 230 1.91 -23.49 21.11
C LEU A 230 3.22 -22.80 21.51
N ARG A 231 3.35 -22.41 22.79
CA ARG A 231 4.55 -21.79 23.32
C ARG A 231 5.73 -22.77 23.35
N ILE A 232 5.49 -24.02 23.73
CA ILE A 232 6.51 -25.09 23.70
C ILE A 232 6.97 -25.38 22.27
N LEU A 233 6.02 -25.44 21.32
CA LEU A 233 6.31 -25.70 19.91
C LEU A 233 7.11 -24.56 19.28
N HIS A 234 6.75 -23.31 19.59
CA HIS A 234 7.48 -22.12 19.17
C HIS A 234 8.90 -22.09 19.77
N ASP A 235 9.06 -22.40 21.05
CA ASP A 235 10.37 -22.42 21.71
C ASP A 235 11.27 -23.54 21.16
N THR A 236 10.67 -24.68 20.79
CA THR A 236 11.37 -25.80 20.16
C THR A 236 11.78 -25.48 18.72
N ALA A 237 10.88 -24.86 17.94
CA ALA A 237 11.16 -24.41 16.57
C ALA A 237 12.21 -23.29 16.56
N GLY A 238 12.14 -22.32 17.48
CA GLY A 238 13.13 -21.27 17.65
C GLY A 238 14.51 -21.81 18.01
N LYS A 239 14.59 -22.81 18.91
CA LYS A 239 15.84 -23.52 19.23
C LYS A 239 16.39 -24.33 18.05
N ALA A 240 15.51 -24.94 17.25
CA ALA A 240 15.91 -25.66 16.04
C ALA A 240 16.45 -24.70 14.96
N LEU A 241 15.79 -23.56 14.73
CA LEU A 241 16.22 -22.52 13.81
C LEU A 241 17.52 -21.83 14.27
N GLY A 242 17.68 -21.59 15.57
CA GLY A 242 18.92 -21.04 16.14
C GLY A 242 20.13 -21.98 15.97
N ARG A 243 19.92 -23.29 15.91
CA ARG A 243 20.98 -24.29 15.61
C ARG A 243 21.36 -24.35 14.13
N LEU A 244 20.48 -23.90 13.23
CA LEU A 244 20.71 -23.89 11.79
C LEU A 244 21.51 -22.67 11.31
N GLY A 245 21.70 -21.67 12.18
CA GLY A 245 22.36 -20.40 11.82
C GLY A 245 21.53 -19.57 10.83
N PRO A 246 21.87 -18.28 10.62
CA PRO A 246 21.31 -17.53 9.51
C PRO A 246 21.67 -18.22 8.18
N PRO A 247 20.81 -18.15 7.15
CA PRO A 247 21.15 -18.67 5.84
C PRO A 247 22.43 -17.98 5.36
N SER A 248 23.50 -18.76 5.22
CA SER A 248 24.76 -18.30 4.62
C SER A 248 24.46 -17.87 3.18
N GLU A 249 24.76 -16.61 2.84
CA GLU A 249 24.63 -16.04 1.48
C GLU A 249 25.62 -16.63 0.46
N THR A 250 26.35 -17.69 0.79
CA THR A 250 27.25 -18.37 -0.15
C THR A 250 26.93 -19.85 -0.22
N ALA A 251 25.98 -20.21 -1.08
CA ALA A 251 25.95 -21.52 -1.72
C ALA A 251 26.15 -21.27 -3.22
N GLU A 252 27.42 -21.14 -3.61
CA GLU A 252 27.84 -21.20 -5.01
C GLU A 252 27.26 -22.48 -5.62
N ALA A 253 26.58 -22.32 -6.76
CA ALA A 253 26.15 -23.45 -7.56
C ALA A 253 27.41 -24.18 -8.08
N GLU A 254 27.69 -25.36 -7.56
CA GLU A 254 28.65 -26.26 -8.19
C GLU A 254 28.19 -26.57 -9.63
N PRO A 255 29.08 -26.51 -10.63
CA PRO A 255 28.75 -26.91 -11.98
C PRO A 255 28.65 -28.44 -12.02
N VAL A 256 27.49 -28.94 -12.44
CA VAL A 256 27.31 -30.36 -12.74
C VAL A 256 28.13 -30.70 -13.98
N ALA A 257 29.05 -31.66 -13.81
CA ALA A 257 29.88 -32.27 -14.84
C ALA A 257 29.08 -33.09 -15.87
#